data_AF-A0A7C3N0T5-F1
#
_entry.id   AF-A0A7C3N0T5-F1
#
_cell.length_a   1.000
_cell.length_b   1.000
_cell.length_c   1.000
_cell.angle_alpha   90.00
_cell.angle_beta   90.00
_cell.angle_gamma   90.00
#
_symmetry.space_group_name_H-M   'P 1'
#
loop_
_entity.id
_entity.type
_entity.pdbx_description
1 polymer ?
#
loop_
_entity_poly.entity_id
_entity_poly.type
_entity_poly.pdbx_seq_one_letter_code
_entity_poly.pdbx_strand_id
1 'polypeptide(L)'
;MPEKLYTTGEVAEVFGVSYVAVEKWAYSGKIKYIRTSGGKYRYPESEVKRLLDEQMPKGKATVYVRVSSADQREDLEEQKQRLIEYARSKGYQNIEVIEDIASGLNEDRRGLAKLFELVAQRQIEAVFITYRDRLTRFGFRYLEAFFSSHGCRIETIDSEDLKESQQELVEDLIAIVTSLAGRIYGARSHKKRKIVEAVESAVRDC
;
A
#
# COMPACT_ATOMS: atom_id res chain seq x y z
N MET A 1 -20.75 15.58 -22.74
CA MET A 1 -20.49 14.33 -23.50
C MET A 1 -21.48 13.27 -23.01
N PRO A 2 -21.97 12.36 -23.85
CA PRO A 2 -22.81 11.26 -23.38
C PRO A 2 -22.05 10.39 -22.38
N GLU A 3 -22.74 9.96 -21.33
CA GLU A 3 -22.16 9.10 -20.29
C GLU A 3 -21.72 7.75 -20.86
N LYS A 4 -20.57 7.23 -20.40
CA LYS A 4 -20.10 5.90 -20.81
C LYS A 4 -21.03 4.83 -20.25
N LEU A 5 -21.39 3.87 -21.11
CA LEU A 5 -22.24 2.74 -20.74
C LEU A 5 -21.44 1.44 -20.75
N TYR A 6 -21.49 0.70 -19.65
CA TYR A 6 -20.84 -0.59 -19.48
C TYR A 6 -21.79 -1.71 -19.88
N THR A 7 -21.27 -2.76 -20.49
CA THR A 7 -21.94 -4.04 -20.69
C THR A 7 -21.92 -4.85 -19.38
N THR A 8 -22.81 -5.85 -19.27
CA THR A 8 -22.81 -6.76 -18.12
C THR A 8 -21.48 -7.48 -17.93
N GLY A 9 -20.78 -7.80 -19.02
CA GLY A 9 -19.44 -8.42 -18.97
C GLY A 9 -18.39 -7.47 -18.39
N GLU A 10 -18.36 -6.22 -18.86
CA GLU A 10 -17.41 -5.22 -18.32
C GLU A 10 -17.70 -4.90 -16.85
N VAL A 11 -18.98 -4.84 -16.44
CA VAL A 11 -19.33 -4.70 -15.02
C VAL A 11 -18.88 -5.94 -14.22
N ALA A 12 -19.06 -7.14 -14.76
CA ALA A 12 -18.62 -8.37 -14.11
C ALA A 12 -17.10 -8.39 -13.88
N GLU A 13 -16.32 -7.95 -14.87
CA GLU A 13 -14.87 -7.78 -14.75
C GLU A 13 -14.49 -6.73 -13.71
N VAL A 14 -15.15 -5.55 -13.73
CA VAL A 14 -14.89 -4.47 -12.77
C VAL A 14 -15.11 -4.90 -11.32
N PHE A 15 -16.16 -5.68 -11.06
CA PHE A 15 -16.48 -6.16 -9.71
C PHE A 15 -15.86 -7.53 -9.38
N GLY A 16 -15.17 -8.18 -10.32
CA GLY A 16 -14.61 -9.52 -10.13
C GLY A 16 -15.68 -10.60 -9.85
N VAL A 17 -16.88 -10.44 -10.40
CA VAL A 17 -18.02 -11.34 -10.17
C VAL A 17 -18.45 -12.04 -11.47
N SER A 18 -19.34 -13.03 -11.37
CA SER A 18 -19.88 -13.67 -12.57
C SER A 18 -20.89 -12.76 -13.30
N TYR A 19 -21.00 -12.93 -14.61
CA TYR A 19 -22.01 -12.26 -15.44
C TYR A 19 -23.43 -12.40 -14.85
N VAL A 20 -23.77 -13.59 -14.35
CA VAL A 20 -25.08 -13.88 -13.73
C VAL A 20 -25.29 -13.08 -12.44
N ALA A 21 -24.24 -12.81 -11.67
CA ALA A 21 -24.36 -11.98 -10.46
C ALA A 21 -24.78 -10.55 -10.81
N VAL A 22 -24.22 -9.98 -11.88
CA VAL A 22 -24.57 -8.64 -12.36
C VAL A 22 -26.01 -8.60 -12.89
N GLU A 23 -26.45 -9.63 -13.61
CA GLU A 23 -27.87 -9.73 -14.01
C GLU A 23 -28.79 -9.80 -12.80
N LYS A 24 -28.46 -10.60 -11.77
CA LYS A 24 -29.24 -10.65 -10.53
C LYS A 24 -29.33 -9.28 -9.86
N TRP A 25 -28.25 -8.50 -9.83
CA TRP A 25 -28.28 -7.14 -9.31
C TRP A 25 -29.20 -6.23 -10.11
N ALA A 26 -29.24 -6.37 -11.44
CA ALA A 26 -30.13 -5.61 -12.29
C ALA A 26 -31.60 -6.00 -12.04
N TYR A 27 -31.90 -7.30 -11.97
CA TYR A 27 -33.24 -7.81 -11.66
C TYR A 27 -33.73 -7.38 -10.28
N SER A 28 -32.85 -7.38 -9.28
CA SER A 28 -33.18 -6.96 -7.91
C SER A 28 -33.22 -5.44 -7.72
N GLY A 29 -32.94 -4.65 -8.77
CA GLY A 29 -32.86 -3.19 -8.69
C GLY A 29 -31.65 -2.63 -7.93
N LYS A 30 -30.65 -3.46 -7.62
CA LYS A 30 -29.42 -3.03 -6.90
C LYS A 30 -28.54 -2.13 -7.76
N ILE A 31 -28.48 -2.41 -9.07
CA ILE A 31 -27.82 -1.57 -10.07
C ILE A 31 -28.87 -1.07 -11.07
N LYS A 32 -28.88 0.23 -11.38
CA LYS A 32 -29.74 0.75 -12.44
C LYS A 32 -29.14 0.45 -13.81
N TYR A 33 -30.00 0.22 -14.77
CA TYR A 33 -29.61 -0.13 -16.14
C TYR A 33 -30.52 0.53 -17.15
N ILE A 34 -30.03 0.62 -18.38
CA ILE A 34 -30.75 0.98 -19.59
C ILE A 34 -30.85 -0.28 -20.44
N ARG A 35 -32.02 -0.52 -21.04
CA ARG A 35 -32.16 -1.56 -22.06
C ARG A 35 -31.95 -0.96 -23.43
N THR A 36 -31.09 -1.60 -24.21
CA THR A 36 -30.99 -1.33 -25.65
C THR A 36 -32.23 -1.86 -26.37
N SER A 37 -32.48 -1.40 -27.59
CA SER A 37 -33.56 -1.90 -28.45
C SER A 37 -33.50 -3.42 -28.70
N GLY A 38 -32.30 -4.01 -28.58
CA GLY A 38 -32.07 -5.46 -28.65
C GLY A 38 -32.18 -6.20 -27.31
N GLY A 39 -32.72 -5.57 -26.26
CA GLY A 39 -32.97 -6.19 -24.95
C GLY A 39 -31.75 -6.34 -24.04
N LYS A 40 -30.54 -5.98 -24.50
CA LYS A 40 -29.31 -6.08 -23.69
C LYS A 40 -29.24 -4.97 -22.64
N TYR A 41 -28.75 -5.31 -21.45
CA TYR A 41 -28.46 -4.37 -20.37
C TYR A 41 -27.24 -3.50 -20.67
N ARG A 42 -27.34 -2.23 -20.26
CA ARG A 42 -26.27 -1.23 -20.27
C ARG A 42 -26.29 -0.48 -18.95
N TYR A 43 -25.14 -0.37 -18.30
CA TYR A 43 -25.01 0.21 -16.98
C TYR A 43 -24.31 1.57 -17.09
N PRO A 44 -24.95 2.66 -16.66
CA PRO A 44 -24.31 3.97 -16.58
C PRO A 44 -23.03 3.94 -15.75
N GLU A 45 -21.96 4.59 -16.20
CA GLU A 45 -20.70 4.68 -15.44
C GLU A 45 -20.92 5.24 -14.03
N SER A 46 -21.84 6.20 -13.85
CA SER A 46 -22.21 6.74 -12.54
C SER A 46 -22.77 5.69 -11.59
N GLU A 47 -23.55 4.72 -12.08
CA GLU A 47 -24.13 3.66 -11.25
C GLU A 47 -23.11 2.56 -10.93
N VAL A 48 -22.21 2.26 -11.87
CA VAL A 48 -21.06 1.39 -11.62
C VAL A 48 -20.17 2.00 -10.53
N LYS A 49 -19.86 3.30 -10.62
CA LYS A 49 -19.10 4.03 -9.59
C LYS A 49 -19.82 4.09 -8.25
N ARG A 50 -21.13 4.40 -8.23
CA ARG A 50 -21.92 4.40 -6.98
C ARG A 50 -21.82 3.07 -6.24
N LEU A 51 -21.93 1.95 -6.95
CA LEU A 51 -21.85 0.63 -6.32
C LEU A 51 -20.44 0.25 -5.89
N LEU A 52 -19.41 0.72 -6.60
CA LEU A 52 -18.03 0.61 -6.13
C LEU A 52 -17.85 1.41 -4.83
N ASP A 53 -18.34 2.65 -4.76
CA ASP A 53 -18.26 3.51 -3.58
C ASP A 53 -19.08 2.97 -2.39
N GLU A 54 -20.16 2.24 -2.65
CA GLU A 54 -20.94 1.54 -1.61
C GLU A 54 -20.21 0.31 -1.05
N GLN A 55 -19.36 -0.34 -1.84
CA GLN A 55 -18.49 -1.43 -1.38
C GLN A 55 -17.19 -0.92 -0.77
N MET A 56 -16.87 0.36 -0.94
CA MET A 56 -15.70 0.94 -0.30
C MET A 56 -15.89 1.01 1.22
N PRO A 57 -14.85 0.67 1.98
CA PRO A 57 -14.88 0.78 3.43
C PRO A 57 -15.05 2.25 3.79
N LYS A 58 -16.14 2.60 4.49
CA LYS A 58 -16.36 3.97 4.92
C LYS A 58 -15.82 4.15 6.33
N GLY A 59 -14.82 5.02 6.48
CA GLY A 59 -14.39 5.52 7.79
C GLY A 59 -13.47 4.60 8.60
N LYS A 60 -12.93 3.53 8.00
CA LYS A 60 -11.84 2.74 8.60
C LYS A 60 -10.51 3.11 7.97
N ALA A 61 -9.54 3.48 8.80
CA ALA A 61 -8.17 3.77 8.39
C ALA A 61 -7.18 2.89 9.15
N THR A 62 -5.97 2.80 8.60
CA THR A 62 -4.86 2.12 9.27
C THR A 62 -3.67 3.06 9.38
N VAL A 63 -3.03 3.05 10.52
CA VAL A 63 -1.72 3.67 10.75
C VAL A 63 -0.68 2.57 10.63
N TYR A 64 0.31 2.74 9.75
CA TYR A 64 1.41 1.81 9.57
C TYR A 64 2.73 2.44 10.01
N VAL A 65 3.40 1.82 10.97
CA VAL A 65 4.67 2.30 11.54
C VAL A 65 5.75 1.23 11.42
N ARG A 66 6.95 1.63 11.01
CA ARG A 66 8.10 0.73 10.83
C ARG A 66 9.38 1.36 11.37
N VAL A 67 10.11 0.57 12.14
CA VAL A 67 11.50 0.85 12.56
C VAL A 67 12.43 -0.28 12.11
N SER A 68 13.71 0.03 11.90
CA SER A 68 14.72 -0.99 11.57
C SER A 68 15.20 -1.76 12.79
N SER A 69 15.28 -1.12 13.96
CA SER A 69 15.72 -1.74 15.21
C SER A 69 14.66 -1.65 16.32
N ALA A 70 14.67 -2.64 17.21
CA ALA A 70 13.81 -2.68 18.40
C ALA A 70 14.22 -1.63 19.45
N ASP A 71 15.43 -1.07 19.35
CA ASP A 71 15.95 -0.05 20.27
C ASP A 71 15.26 1.31 20.06
N GLN A 72 14.55 1.49 18.93
CA GLN A 72 13.84 2.72 18.55
C GLN A 72 12.36 2.73 19.02
N ARG A 73 12.05 2.01 20.10
CA ARG A 73 10.66 1.84 20.57
C ARG A 73 10.03 3.11 21.13
N GLU A 74 10.81 3.99 21.75
CA GLU A 74 10.29 5.25 22.29
C GLU A 74 9.88 6.22 21.15
N ASP A 75 10.71 6.35 20.12
CA ASP A 75 10.41 7.16 18.92
C ASP A 75 9.18 6.64 18.17
N LEU A 76 8.98 5.32 18.17
CA LEU A 76 7.86 4.65 17.51
C LEU A 76 6.51 5.01 18.15
N GLU A 77 6.46 5.26 19.45
CA GLU A 77 5.19 5.60 20.12
C GLU A 77 4.75 7.05 19.85
N GLU A 78 5.70 7.98 19.79
CA GLU A 78 5.43 9.36 19.38
C GLU A 78 4.95 9.42 17.92
N GLN A 79 5.61 8.68 17.02
CA GLN A 79 5.20 8.59 15.61
C GLN A 79 3.79 8.04 15.44
N LYS A 80 3.44 6.98 16.19
CA LYS A 80 2.07 6.43 16.19
C LYS A 80 1.06 7.48 16.62
N GLN A 81 1.30 8.15 17.74
CA GLN A 81 0.35 9.10 18.29
C GLN A 81 0.11 10.27 17.31
N ARG A 82 1.18 10.80 16.72
CA ARG A 82 1.10 11.82 15.66
C ARG A 82 0.28 11.34 14.45
N LEU A 83 0.48 10.09 14.01
CA LEU A 83 -0.28 9.48 12.91
C LEU A 83 -1.76 9.29 13.23
N ILE A 84 -2.08 8.85 14.45
CA ILE A 84 -3.46 8.67 14.91
C ILE A 84 -4.17 10.02 14.98
N GLU A 85 -3.53 11.05 15.52
CA GLU A 85 -4.10 12.41 15.60
C GLU A 85 -4.35 13.00 14.21
N TYR A 86 -3.40 12.83 13.30
CA TYR A 86 -3.57 13.25 11.91
C TYR A 86 -4.74 12.51 11.23
N ALA A 87 -4.84 11.19 11.39
CA ALA A 87 -5.95 10.41 10.85
C ALA A 87 -7.30 10.86 11.43
N ARG A 88 -7.37 11.15 12.74
CA ARG A 88 -8.57 11.72 13.38
C ARG A 88 -8.93 13.09 12.83
N SER A 89 -7.94 13.95 12.59
CA SER A 89 -8.15 15.27 11.99
C SER A 89 -8.75 15.20 10.57
N LYS A 90 -8.51 14.10 9.85
CA LYS A 90 -9.08 13.81 8.53
C LYS A 90 -10.47 13.16 8.59
N GLY A 91 -11.02 12.97 9.79
CA GLY A 91 -12.37 12.42 10.00
C GLY A 91 -12.44 10.91 10.22
N TYR A 92 -11.30 10.20 10.33
CA TYR A 92 -11.30 8.77 10.62
C TYR A 92 -11.47 8.51 12.12
N GLN A 93 -12.49 7.74 12.48
CA GLN A 93 -12.74 7.37 13.89
C GLN A 93 -12.28 5.94 14.20
N ASN A 94 -12.35 5.03 13.22
CA ASN A 94 -11.89 3.66 13.36
C ASN A 94 -10.49 3.53 12.78
N ILE A 95 -9.47 3.64 13.65
CA ILE A 95 -8.07 3.60 13.26
C ILE A 95 -7.42 2.35 13.86
N GLU A 96 -6.95 1.47 13.00
CA GLU A 96 -6.17 0.29 13.37
C GLU A 96 -4.67 0.61 13.26
N VAL A 97 -3.85 0.21 14.22
CA VAL A 97 -2.39 0.42 14.18
C VAL A 97 -1.71 -0.90 13.81
N ILE A 98 -0.77 -0.83 12.86
CA ILE A 98 0.05 -1.96 12.41
C ILE A 98 1.52 -1.56 12.49
N GLU A 99 2.34 -2.46 13.01
CA GLU A 99 3.74 -2.21 13.32
C GLU A 99 4.64 -3.30 12.77
N ASP A 100 5.83 -2.93 12.30
CA ASP A 100 6.90 -3.86 11.95
C ASP A 100 8.26 -3.38 12.49
N ILE A 101 9.07 -4.35 12.93
CA ILE A 101 10.48 -4.16 13.26
C ILE A 101 11.29 -4.91 12.20
N ALA A 102 11.67 -4.22 11.13
CA ALA A 102 12.40 -4.75 10.00
C ALA A 102 12.89 -3.63 9.07
N SER A 103 13.94 -3.90 8.31
CA SER A 103 14.38 -3.02 7.21
C SER A 103 13.27 -2.82 6.16
N GLY A 104 13.25 -1.65 5.52
CA GLY A 104 12.36 -1.33 4.40
C GLY A 104 12.61 -2.17 3.14
N LEU A 105 13.72 -2.91 3.07
CA LEU A 105 14.02 -3.89 2.01
C LEU A 105 13.34 -5.25 2.24
N ASN A 106 12.89 -5.54 3.46
CA ASN A 106 12.26 -6.81 3.76
C ASN A 106 10.81 -6.79 3.27
N GLU A 107 10.45 -7.69 2.34
CA GLU A 107 9.09 -7.82 1.83
C GLU A 107 8.22 -8.75 2.71
N ASP A 108 8.85 -9.68 3.45
CA ASP A 108 8.20 -10.68 4.32
C ASP A 108 7.86 -10.12 5.73
N ARG A 109 7.41 -8.86 5.76
CA ARG A 109 6.97 -8.18 6.98
C ARG A 109 5.56 -8.59 7.35
N ARG A 110 5.35 -9.07 8.58
CA ARG A 110 4.03 -9.56 9.03
C ARG A 110 2.99 -8.44 9.08
N GLY A 111 3.36 -7.25 9.53
CA GLY A 111 2.50 -6.08 9.54
C GLY A 111 2.14 -5.65 8.11
N LEU A 112 3.15 -5.56 7.23
CA LEU A 112 2.91 -5.26 5.81
C LEU A 112 1.97 -6.28 5.15
N ALA A 113 2.17 -7.59 5.38
CA ALA A 113 1.30 -8.62 4.83
C ALA A 113 -0.16 -8.45 5.31
N LYS A 114 -0.36 -8.17 6.61
CA LYS A 114 -1.68 -7.86 7.16
C LYS A 114 -2.28 -6.59 6.54
N LEU A 115 -1.47 -5.57 6.30
CA LEU A 115 -1.91 -4.33 5.63
C LEU A 115 -2.41 -4.63 4.21
N PHE A 116 -1.67 -5.43 3.44
CA PHE A 116 -2.09 -5.88 2.11
C PHE A 116 -3.41 -6.65 2.14
N GLU A 117 -3.59 -7.53 3.13
CA GLU A 117 -4.84 -8.28 3.29
C GLU A 117 -6.03 -7.33 3.52
N LEU A 118 -5.89 -6.35 4.42
CA LEU A 118 -6.93 -5.34 4.68
C LEU A 118 -7.27 -4.51 3.43
N VAL A 119 -6.26 -4.14 2.65
CA VAL A 119 -6.44 -3.39 1.39
C VAL A 119 -7.11 -4.27 0.33
N ALA A 120 -6.64 -5.49 0.12
CA ALA A 120 -7.19 -6.42 -0.87
C ALA A 120 -8.65 -6.77 -0.58
N GLN A 121 -9.00 -6.93 0.70
CA GLN A 121 -10.37 -7.18 1.16
C GLN A 121 -11.22 -5.89 1.22
N ARG A 122 -10.69 -4.74 0.79
CA ARG A 122 -11.35 -3.42 0.80
C ARG A 122 -11.92 -3.10 2.19
N GLN A 123 -11.17 -3.41 3.25
CA GLN A 123 -11.59 -3.12 4.63
C GLN A 123 -11.16 -1.75 5.13
N ILE A 124 -10.19 -1.11 4.46
CA ILE A 124 -9.64 0.19 4.86
C ILE A 124 -9.62 1.18 3.70
N GLU A 125 -9.93 2.44 4.01
CA GLU A 125 -10.05 3.55 3.04
C GLU A 125 -8.74 4.32 2.91
N ALA A 126 -7.96 4.39 3.99
CA ALA A 126 -6.73 5.14 4.04
C ALA A 126 -5.67 4.45 4.88
N VAL A 127 -4.42 4.59 4.46
CA VAL A 127 -3.23 4.17 5.18
C VAL A 127 -2.38 5.40 5.46
N PHE A 128 -2.09 5.62 6.73
CA PHE A 128 -1.28 6.71 7.21
C PHE A 128 0.11 6.20 7.55
N ILE A 129 1.13 6.84 6.97
CA ILE A 129 2.55 6.58 7.25
C ILE A 129 3.25 7.92 7.51
N THR A 130 4.37 7.91 8.22
CA THR A 130 5.18 9.12 8.36
C THR A 130 5.84 9.48 7.02
N TYR A 131 6.66 8.56 6.48
CA TYR A 131 7.43 8.74 5.24
C TYR A 131 7.23 7.57 4.27
N ARG A 132 7.51 7.80 2.98
CA ARG A 132 7.36 6.76 1.92
C ARG A 132 8.23 5.52 2.17
N ASP A 133 9.44 5.72 2.67
CA ASP A 133 10.41 4.65 2.95
C ASP A 133 10.07 3.80 4.19
N ARG A 134 9.09 4.25 5.00
CA ARG A 134 8.52 3.46 6.10
C ARG A 134 7.68 2.32 5.55
N LEU A 135 6.99 2.54 4.43
CA LEU A 135 6.24 1.48 3.76
C LEU A 135 7.16 0.54 2.99
N THR A 136 8.11 1.06 2.21
CA THR A 136 9.07 0.25 1.46
C THR A 136 10.27 1.08 1.00
N ARG A 137 11.47 0.49 0.97
CA ARG A 137 12.67 1.16 0.43
C ARG A 137 12.58 1.35 -1.08
N PHE A 138 11.94 0.43 -1.80
CA PHE A 138 11.76 0.49 -3.25
C PHE A 138 10.33 0.12 -3.67
N GLY A 139 9.91 0.57 -4.85
CA GLY A 139 8.61 0.17 -5.40
C GLY A 139 7.40 0.83 -4.76
N PHE A 140 7.57 1.95 -4.03
CA PHE A 140 6.47 2.70 -3.42
C PHE A 140 5.34 2.99 -4.41
N ARG A 141 5.67 3.38 -5.65
CA ARG A 141 4.68 3.67 -6.71
C ARG A 141 3.85 2.45 -7.09
N TYR A 142 4.41 1.25 -7.02
CA TYR A 142 3.66 0.01 -7.28
C TYR A 142 2.65 -0.25 -6.16
N LEU A 143 3.06 -0.01 -4.91
CA LEU A 143 2.17 -0.09 -3.75
C LEU A 143 1.07 0.96 -3.83
N GLU A 144 1.40 2.21 -4.12
CA GLU A 144 0.44 3.30 -4.29
C GLU A 144 -0.61 2.97 -5.37
N ALA A 145 -0.17 2.43 -6.51
CA ALA A 145 -1.08 2.00 -7.58
C ALA A 145 -1.99 0.84 -7.13
N PHE A 146 -1.44 -0.17 -6.44
CA PHE A 146 -2.21 -1.29 -5.90
C PHE A 146 -3.23 -0.85 -4.85
N PHE A 147 -2.84 0.01 -3.91
CA PHE A 147 -3.72 0.50 -2.85
C PHE A 147 -4.86 1.31 -3.47
N SER A 148 -4.51 2.22 -4.40
CA SER A 148 -5.48 3.06 -5.12
C SER A 148 -6.48 2.22 -5.91
N SER A 149 -6.06 1.14 -6.58
CA SER A 149 -6.98 0.27 -7.33
C SER A 149 -7.99 -0.47 -6.44
N HIS A 150 -7.69 -0.60 -5.14
CA HIS A 150 -8.56 -1.21 -4.14
C HIS A 150 -9.38 -0.17 -3.36
N GLY A 151 -9.30 1.12 -3.71
CA GLY A 151 -10.01 2.19 -3.02
C GLY A 151 -9.34 2.62 -1.72
N CYS A 152 -8.05 2.33 -1.57
CA CYS A 152 -7.27 2.74 -0.42
C CYS A 152 -6.25 3.81 -0.81
N ARG A 153 -6.25 4.96 -0.14
CA ARG A 153 -5.26 6.02 -0.33
C ARG A 153 -4.11 5.90 0.67
N ILE A 154 -2.90 6.26 0.25
CA ILE A 154 -1.75 6.37 1.14
C ILE A 154 -1.52 7.86 1.44
N GLU A 155 -1.53 8.23 2.72
CA GLU A 155 -1.35 9.60 3.21
C GLU A 155 -0.06 9.67 4.04
N THR A 156 0.75 10.69 3.77
CA THR A 156 2.04 10.92 4.45
C THR A 156 1.99 12.22 5.24
N ILE A 157 2.56 12.26 6.45
CA ILE A 157 2.44 13.44 7.33
C ILE A 157 3.39 14.58 6.97
N ASP A 158 4.65 14.32 6.65
CA ASP A 158 5.61 15.41 6.35
C ASP A 158 6.86 14.91 5.61
N SER A 159 7.62 15.84 5.03
CA SER A 159 8.74 15.59 4.11
C SER A 159 10.14 15.92 4.67
N GLU A 160 10.33 16.20 5.97
CA GLU A 160 11.57 16.86 6.44
C GLU A 160 12.33 16.30 7.66
N ASP A 161 12.04 15.13 8.25
CA ASP A 161 12.99 14.51 9.21
C ASP A 161 13.96 13.55 8.52
N LEU A 162 15.09 14.08 8.06
CA LEU A 162 16.12 13.35 7.31
C LEU A 162 17.12 12.59 8.19
N LYS A 163 17.23 12.89 9.49
CA LYS A 163 18.35 12.41 10.33
C LYS A 163 18.29 10.90 10.61
N GLU A 164 17.13 10.38 10.99
CA GLU A 164 16.97 8.95 11.29
C GLU A 164 17.05 8.08 10.01
N SER A 165 16.74 8.68 8.85
CA SER A 165 16.80 7.98 7.56
C SER A 165 18.23 7.63 7.13
N GLN A 166 19.25 8.40 7.52
CA GLN A 166 20.61 8.23 7.00
C GLN A 166 21.24 6.90 7.40
N GLN A 167 21.24 6.55 8.69
CA GLN A 167 21.82 5.29 9.14
C GLN A 167 21.10 4.07 8.54
N GLU A 168 19.77 4.13 8.48
CA GLU A 168 18.96 3.05 7.88
C GLU A 168 19.22 2.91 6.37
N LEU A 169 19.47 4.01 5.67
CA LEU A 169 19.88 4.01 4.25
C LEU A 169 21.26 3.38 4.06
N VAL A 170 22.21 3.63 4.97
CA VAL A 170 23.55 3.02 4.95
C VAL A 170 23.46 1.51 5.12
N GLU A 171 22.69 1.05 6.11
CA GLU A 171 22.47 -0.37 6.37
C GLU A 171 21.83 -1.07 5.16
N ASP A 172 20.82 -0.43 4.56
CA ASP A 172 20.14 -0.94 3.38
C ASP A 172 21.07 -0.98 2.16
N LEU A 173 21.94 0.02 1.97
CA LEU A 173 22.95 0.01 0.91
C LEU A 173 23.94 -1.16 1.08
N ILE A 174 24.45 -1.36 2.30
CA ILE A 174 25.37 -2.48 2.61
C ILE A 174 24.67 -3.82 2.34
N ALA A 175 23.39 -3.96 2.71
CA ALA A 175 22.61 -5.16 2.47
C ALA A 175 22.44 -5.45 0.96
N ILE A 176 22.11 -4.43 0.16
CA ILE A 176 21.97 -4.55 -1.30
C ILE A 176 23.30 -4.95 -1.93
N VAL A 177 24.39 -4.25 -1.60
CA VAL A 177 25.73 -4.53 -2.13
C VAL A 177 26.18 -5.94 -1.77
N THR A 178 25.95 -6.35 -0.52
CA THR A 178 26.29 -7.70 -0.04
C THR A 178 25.54 -8.79 -0.81
N SER A 179 24.24 -8.59 -1.03
CA SER A 179 23.39 -9.51 -1.80
C SER A 179 23.86 -9.61 -3.27
N LEU A 180 24.07 -8.48 -3.94
CA LEU A 180 24.54 -8.42 -5.33
C LEU A 180 25.95 -9.02 -5.48
N ALA A 181 26.89 -8.65 -4.62
CA ALA A 181 28.25 -9.20 -4.65
C ALA A 181 28.27 -10.71 -4.40
N GLY A 182 27.36 -11.22 -3.54
CA GLY A 182 27.17 -12.65 -3.32
C GLY A 182 26.69 -13.39 -4.58
N ARG A 183 25.80 -12.78 -5.37
CA ARG A 183 25.32 -13.34 -6.64
C ARG A 183 26.37 -13.26 -7.76
N ILE A 184 27.13 -12.18 -7.84
CA ILE A 184 28.13 -11.96 -8.89
C ILE A 184 29.39 -12.80 -8.66
N TYR A 185 29.90 -12.82 -7.43
CA TYR A 185 31.20 -13.42 -7.13
C TYR A 185 31.11 -14.74 -6.37
N GLY A 186 29.93 -15.12 -5.87
CA GLY A 186 29.72 -16.26 -5.00
C GLY A 186 29.74 -15.89 -3.51
N ALA A 187 28.90 -16.55 -2.71
CA ALA A 187 28.63 -16.19 -1.32
C ALA A 187 29.87 -16.14 -0.40
N ARG A 188 30.90 -16.95 -0.70
CA ARG A 188 32.15 -17.10 0.07
C ARG A 188 33.37 -16.48 -0.61
N SER A 189 33.19 -15.71 -1.68
CA SER A 189 34.31 -15.18 -2.46
C SER A 189 35.06 -14.05 -1.74
N HIS A 190 36.39 -14.08 -1.82
CA HIS A 190 37.23 -13.01 -1.29
C HIS A 190 36.93 -11.66 -1.95
N LYS A 191 36.51 -11.65 -3.23
CA LYS A 191 36.11 -10.42 -3.94
C LYS A 191 34.85 -9.79 -3.35
N LYS A 192 33.88 -10.60 -2.92
CA LYS A 192 32.68 -10.13 -2.22
C LYS A 192 33.08 -9.38 -0.94
N ARG A 193 33.90 -10.02 -0.10
CA ARG A 193 34.35 -9.44 1.17
C ARG A 193 35.04 -8.09 0.97
N LYS A 194 35.98 -8.01 0.01
CA LYS A 194 36.70 -6.78 -0.29
C LYS A 194 35.79 -5.63 -0.74
N ILE A 195 34.74 -5.92 -1.52
CA ILE A 195 33.79 -4.89 -1.98
C ILE A 195 32.92 -4.41 -0.82
N VAL A 196 32.40 -5.32 0.00
CA VAL A 196 31.57 -4.97 1.15
C VAL A 196 32.36 -4.13 2.14
N GLU A 197 33.59 -4.54 2.48
CA GLU A 197 34.48 -3.77 3.37
C GLU A 197 34.78 -2.37 2.83
N ALA A 198 35.02 -2.23 1.53
CA ALA A 198 35.28 -0.93 0.92
C ALA A 198 34.07 0.01 0.94
N VAL A 199 32.86 -0.54 0.76
CA VAL A 199 31.61 0.23 0.86
C VAL A 199 31.34 0.59 2.32
N GLU A 200 31.55 -0.34 3.26
CA GLU A 200 31.40 -0.05 4.69
C GLU A 200 32.35 1.06 5.15
N SER A 201 33.62 1.06 4.72
CA SER A 201 34.55 2.13 5.09
C SER A 201 34.14 3.48 4.51
N ALA A 202 33.78 3.52 3.22
CA ALA A 202 33.42 4.77 2.55
C ALA A 202 32.18 5.44 3.13
N VAL A 203 31.25 4.64 3.67
CA VAL A 203 29.96 5.13 4.17
C VAL A 203 30.00 5.44 5.67
N ARG A 204 30.94 4.87 6.44
CA ARG A 204 31.19 5.29 7.84
C ARG A 204 31.98 6.59 7.98
N ASP A 205 32.67 7.01 6.92
CA ASP A 205 33.45 8.26 6.87
C ASP A 205 32.58 9.50 6.52
N CYS A 206 31.25 9.34 6.42
CA CYS A 206 30.27 10.40 6.12
C CYS A 206 29.42 10.72 7.36
#